data_AF-A0A535A018-F1
#
_entry.id   AF-A0A535A018-F1
#
_cell.length_a   1.000
_cell.length_b   1.000
_cell.length_c   1.000
_cell.angle_alpha   90.00
_cell.angle_beta   90.00
_cell.angle_gamma   90.00
#
_symmetry.space_group_name_H-M   'P 1'
#
loop_
_entity.id
_entity.type
_entity.pdbx_description
1 polymer ?
#
loop_
_entity_poly.entity_id
_entity_poly.type
_entity_poly.pdbx_seq_one_letter_code
_entity_poly.pdbx_strand_id
1 'polypeptide(L)'
;MQAFDRAVVALVATCAVYTLWRGATLQVEYYDGYRYLANASRLLGEDVSFDQIRPPLLTLLLVPVVALGRLGGPANAALVFGPHLFSAVLSLCTAAAVFVLFAAPCGRRVALVGTLLFMTSRYFVRYGAHVMTDVVTAGASALSVALWMRARTALRFGRYALFGAALGAAMAMKFSSALLLPALLAAELVATVGESPTPRWRRFAGLAVAAGTAAGFFLAAEGLVLWRVHGSGAWRELGVVLRGAKGAVDAWPGESWRDYVPMLQTMVSLPVVVLAVAGMARALWRPERRDVPFWSWLLLIGGSIVLFVGHTEARYLLPALPPFFYFALRAVELPGRFGVALLVLPVVASIANGAAQAWSDQDPVFRHDVQRRAVAFAAASLRHDGRLWILGRRHTLSAQEPGPVPQDEFWNTFHFERHVAEYFVGRQLPVLPLPNGPLSAVTPRLAAQVADGDAVLRLNDVNYYTSRFPTGPHPAPLEVWSIRRLDFHATPGSPELLVDNAGASLRVELGQNPEEVVLTPDRSLGDFATFLASANGADPRFAGHVQLTAWTPASVAGGAAAMPASVILLRVDVEHVGL
;
A
#
# COMPACT_ATOMS: atom_id res chain seq x y z
N MET A 1 6.00 -34.41 26.78
CA MET A 1 6.16 -33.45 25.65
C MET A 1 7.64 -33.42 25.28
N GLN A 2 8.02 -33.82 24.06
CA GLN A 2 9.42 -34.03 23.68
C GLN A 2 10.17 -32.69 23.48
N ALA A 3 11.50 -32.67 23.54
CA ALA A 3 12.30 -31.44 23.36
C ALA A 3 12.03 -30.72 22.03
N PHE A 4 11.77 -31.48 20.95
CA PHE A 4 11.39 -30.96 19.64
C PHE A 4 10.08 -30.14 19.67
N ASP A 5 9.03 -30.66 20.31
CA ASP A 5 7.73 -29.96 20.43
C ASP A 5 7.92 -28.59 21.11
N ARG A 6 8.76 -28.52 22.15
CA ARG A 6 9.07 -27.28 22.86
C ARG A 6 9.85 -26.30 21.98
N ALA A 7 10.80 -26.78 21.19
CA ALA A 7 11.58 -25.94 20.28
C ALA A 7 10.71 -25.30 19.19
N VAL A 8 9.83 -26.08 18.54
CA VAL A 8 8.92 -25.56 17.49
C VAL A 8 7.95 -24.53 18.07
N VAL A 9 7.38 -24.78 19.25
CA VAL A 9 6.51 -23.81 19.93
C VAL A 9 7.25 -22.52 20.26
N ALA A 10 8.48 -22.60 20.77
CA ALA A 10 9.30 -21.43 21.07
C ALA A 10 9.63 -20.62 19.80
N LEU A 11 9.89 -21.28 18.68
CA LEU A 11 10.13 -20.62 17.39
C LEU A 11 8.87 -19.92 16.87
N VAL A 12 7.71 -20.58 16.90
CA VAL A 12 6.43 -19.94 16.52
C VAL A 12 6.14 -18.73 17.41
N ALA A 13 6.36 -18.83 18.72
CA ALA A 13 6.22 -17.71 19.65
C ALA A 13 7.20 -16.57 19.33
N THR A 14 8.45 -16.89 18.97
CA THR A 14 9.46 -15.91 18.55
C THR A 14 9.03 -15.18 17.28
N CYS A 15 8.53 -15.90 16.27
CA CYS A 15 7.97 -15.30 15.07
C CYS A 15 6.79 -14.37 15.42
N ALA A 16 5.90 -14.78 16.34
CA ALA A 16 4.77 -13.97 16.75
C ALA A 16 5.20 -12.66 17.44
N VAL A 17 6.17 -12.74 18.36
CA VAL A 17 6.76 -11.56 19.02
C VAL A 17 7.43 -10.66 17.99
N TYR A 18 8.19 -11.22 17.04
CA TYR A 18 8.81 -10.45 15.98
C TYR A 18 7.77 -9.72 15.10
N THR A 19 6.69 -10.38 14.71
CA THR A 19 5.60 -9.76 13.91
C THR A 19 4.95 -8.60 14.65
N LEU A 20 4.69 -8.73 15.96
CA LEU A 20 4.16 -7.63 16.78
C LEU A 20 5.17 -6.49 16.94
N TRP A 21 6.44 -6.83 17.19
CA TRP A 21 7.51 -5.83 17.26
C TRP A 21 7.65 -5.06 15.94
N ARG A 22 7.53 -5.74 14.78
CA ARG A 22 7.47 -5.10 13.47
C ARG A 22 6.26 -4.18 13.36
N GLY A 23 5.07 -4.63 13.74
CA GLY A 23 3.87 -3.80 13.77
C GLY A 23 4.01 -2.53 14.62
N ALA A 24 4.80 -2.59 15.69
CA ALA A 24 5.08 -1.45 16.56
C ALA A 24 6.25 -0.55 16.12
N THR A 25 7.08 -0.99 15.17
CA THR A 25 8.30 -0.27 14.77
C THR A 25 8.32 0.17 13.32
N LEU A 26 7.48 -0.42 12.47
CA LEU A 26 7.34 -0.07 11.06
C LEU A 26 6.74 1.34 10.90
N GLN A 27 7.41 2.18 10.12
CA GLN A 27 7.05 3.59 9.88
C GLN A 27 6.85 3.93 8.39
N VAL A 28 6.95 2.95 7.50
CA VAL A 28 6.70 3.10 6.07
C VAL A 28 5.60 2.14 5.65
N GLU A 29 4.74 2.60 4.75
CA GLU A 29 3.66 1.79 4.20
C GLU A 29 3.62 1.89 2.68
N TYR A 30 3.19 0.81 2.04
CA TYR A 30 2.94 0.73 0.61
C TYR A 30 1.74 1.59 0.23
N TYR A 31 1.78 2.14 -0.98
CA TYR A 31 0.70 2.96 -1.51
C TYR A 31 -0.66 2.23 -1.53
N ASP A 32 -0.66 0.90 -1.71
CA ASP A 32 -1.85 0.05 -1.60
C ASP A 32 -2.45 0.05 -0.20
N GLY A 33 -1.61 0.00 0.84
CA GLY A 33 -2.05 0.09 2.23
C GLY A 33 -2.71 1.42 2.53
N TYR A 34 -2.12 2.52 2.03
CA TYR A 34 -2.73 3.84 2.13
C TYR A 34 -4.08 3.96 1.42
N ARG A 35 -4.37 3.18 0.37
CA ARG A 35 -5.71 3.17 -0.25
C ARG A 35 -6.76 2.57 0.69
N TYR A 36 -6.44 1.48 1.41
CA TYR A 36 -7.33 0.95 2.45
C TYR A 36 -7.52 1.95 3.60
N LEU A 37 -6.45 2.65 4.01
CA LEU A 37 -6.49 3.65 5.07
C LEU A 37 -7.25 4.93 4.67
N ALA A 38 -7.10 5.38 3.43
CA ALA A 38 -7.86 6.49 2.86
C ALA A 38 -9.35 6.12 2.74
N ASN A 39 -9.67 4.92 2.26
CA ASN A 39 -11.05 4.43 2.25
C ASN A 39 -11.65 4.37 3.67
N ALA A 40 -10.89 3.92 4.67
CA ALA A 40 -11.35 3.88 6.06
C ALA A 40 -11.61 5.32 6.59
N SER A 41 -10.76 6.28 6.23
CA SER A 41 -10.96 7.70 6.54
C SER A 41 -12.20 8.27 5.85
N ARG A 42 -12.44 7.91 4.59
CA ARG A 42 -13.66 8.29 3.85
C ARG A 42 -14.92 7.79 4.54
N LEU A 43 -14.91 6.56 5.06
CA LEU A 43 -16.04 6.00 5.83
C LEU A 43 -16.30 6.73 7.14
N LEU A 44 -15.28 7.37 7.72
CA LEU A 44 -15.42 8.24 8.89
C LEU A 44 -15.98 9.63 8.55
N GLY A 45 -16.13 9.96 7.26
CA GLY A 45 -16.67 11.23 6.79
C GLY A 45 -15.62 12.24 6.32
N GLU A 46 -14.33 11.89 6.37
CA GLU A 46 -13.25 12.72 5.83
C GLU A 46 -13.42 12.90 4.32
N ASP A 47 -13.03 14.05 3.81
CA ASP A 47 -13.03 14.31 2.37
C ASP A 47 -11.70 13.87 1.78
N VAL A 48 -11.46 12.57 1.58
CA VAL A 48 -10.22 12.05 0.98
C VAL A 48 -10.55 11.21 -0.27
N SER A 49 -9.56 10.89 -1.09
CA SER A 49 -9.76 10.00 -2.24
C SER A 49 -10.33 8.64 -1.81
N PHE A 50 -11.23 8.09 -2.63
CA PHE A 50 -11.86 6.78 -2.41
C PHE A 50 -11.57 5.86 -3.59
N ASP A 51 -10.96 4.71 -3.31
CA ASP A 51 -10.69 3.66 -4.29
C ASP A 51 -11.74 2.56 -4.18
N GLN A 52 -12.77 2.64 -5.03
CA GLN A 52 -13.92 1.74 -5.00
C GLN A 52 -13.63 0.32 -5.50
N ILE A 53 -12.51 0.07 -6.18
CA ILE A 53 -12.17 -1.29 -6.66
C ILE A 53 -11.43 -2.11 -5.60
N ARG A 54 -11.24 -1.57 -4.38
CA ARG A 54 -10.60 -2.27 -3.27
C ARG A 54 -11.61 -3.16 -2.53
N PRO A 55 -11.23 -4.40 -2.18
CA PRO A 55 -12.06 -5.26 -1.33
C PRO A 55 -12.42 -4.57 0.00
N PRO A 56 -13.67 -4.71 0.47
CA PRO A 56 -14.22 -3.82 1.49
C PRO A 56 -13.81 -4.21 2.91
N LEU A 57 -13.48 -5.48 3.18
CA LEU A 57 -13.41 -5.96 4.55
C LEU A 57 -12.22 -5.41 5.33
N LEU A 58 -11.03 -5.34 4.73
CA LEU A 58 -9.87 -4.75 5.42
C LEU A 58 -10.13 -3.28 5.77
N THR A 59 -10.71 -2.52 4.83
CA THR A 59 -11.15 -1.14 5.06
C THR A 59 -12.07 -1.05 6.29
N LEU A 60 -13.13 -1.87 6.35
CA LEU A 60 -14.09 -1.89 7.46
C LEU A 60 -13.42 -2.21 8.81
N LEU A 61 -12.48 -3.16 8.82
CA LEU A 61 -11.74 -3.52 10.03
C LEU A 61 -10.78 -2.41 10.49
N LEU A 62 -10.28 -1.58 9.57
CA LEU A 62 -9.38 -0.47 9.87
C LEU A 62 -10.11 0.78 10.38
N VAL A 63 -11.41 0.95 10.10
CA VAL A 63 -12.22 2.11 10.56
C VAL A 63 -12.00 2.45 12.05
N PRO A 64 -12.15 1.51 13.02
CA PRO A 64 -11.93 1.85 14.44
C PRO A 64 -10.50 2.27 14.74
N VAL A 65 -9.51 1.69 14.08
CA VAL A 65 -8.09 2.00 14.29
C VAL A 65 -7.77 3.40 13.77
N VAL A 66 -8.26 3.73 12.57
CA VAL A 66 -8.12 5.07 11.99
C VAL A 66 -8.87 6.11 12.83
N ALA A 67 -10.09 5.81 13.29
CA ALA A 67 -10.86 6.70 14.14
C ALA A 67 -10.10 7.08 15.43
N LEU A 68 -9.48 6.09 16.10
CA LEU A 68 -8.63 6.33 17.27
C LEU A 68 -7.41 7.18 16.93
N GLY A 69 -6.77 6.92 15.79
CA GLY A 69 -5.64 7.73 15.32
C GLY A 69 -6.01 9.19 15.07
N ARG A 70 -7.22 9.46 14.55
CA ARG A 70 -7.73 10.81 14.29
C ARG A 70 -7.98 11.64 15.54
N LEU A 71 -8.18 11.01 16.69
CA LEU A 71 -8.35 11.75 17.97
C LEU A 71 -7.13 12.61 18.30
N GLY A 72 -5.94 12.27 17.79
CA GLY A 72 -4.71 13.08 17.96
C GLY A 72 -4.47 14.12 16.86
N GLY A 73 -5.42 14.34 15.95
CA GLY A 73 -5.32 15.34 14.88
C GLY A 73 -4.56 14.90 13.62
N PRO A 74 -4.37 15.82 12.66
CA PRO A 74 -3.67 15.57 11.41
C PRO A 74 -2.23 15.10 11.64
N ALA A 75 -1.77 14.16 10.80
CA ALA A 75 -0.42 13.61 10.86
C ALA A 75 0.03 13.10 12.26
N ASN A 76 -0.92 12.62 13.07
CA ASN A 76 -0.64 11.92 14.33
C ASN A 76 0.12 10.61 14.08
N ALA A 77 1.11 10.29 14.91
CA ALA A 77 1.90 9.06 14.82
C ALA A 77 1.04 7.79 14.97
N ALA A 78 -0.09 7.86 15.69
CA ALA A 78 -1.01 6.72 15.80
C ALA A 78 -1.67 6.32 14.46
N LEU A 79 -1.72 7.23 13.47
CA LEU A 79 -2.15 6.92 12.10
C LEU A 79 -1.13 6.04 11.34
N VAL A 80 0.07 5.86 11.87
CA VAL A 80 1.10 4.95 11.33
C VAL A 80 1.13 3.66 12.14
N PHE A 81 1.38 3.76 13.45
CA PHE A 81 1.58 2.58 14.29
C PHE A 81 0.31 1.76 14.53
N GLY A 82 -0.85 2.42 14.64
CA GLY A 82 -2.13 1.75 14.90
C GLY A 82 -2.46 0.73 13.81
N PRO A 83 -2.52 1.15 12.53
CA PRO A 83 -2.76 0.23 11.41
C PRO A 83 -1.74 -0.90 11.29
N HIS A 84 -0.44 -0.64 11.47
CA HIS A 84 0.58 -1.67 11.38
C HIS A 84 0.45 -2.71 12.50
N LEU A 85 0.22 -2.28 13.74
CA LEU A 85 0.00 -3.19 14.87
C LEU A 85 -1.28 -4.03 14.67
N PHE A 86 -2.34 -3.41 14.15
CA PHE A 86 -3.58 -4.13 13.85
C PHE A 86 -3.37 -5.19 12.75
N SER A 87 -2.66 -4.83 11.67
CA SER A 87 -2.28 -5.78 10.60
C SER A 87 -1.41 -6.92 11.13
N ALA A 88 -0.46 -6.64 12.03
CA ALA A 88 0.33 -7.66 12.70
C ALA A 88 -0.55 -8.66 13.47
N VAL A 89 -1.57 -8.18 14.20
CA VAL A 89 -2.54 -9.05 14.89
C VAL A 89 -3.35 -9.90 13.90
N LEU A 90 -3.84 -9.31 12.80
CA LEU A 90 -4.54 -10.06 11.76
C LEU A 90 -3.66 -11.14 11.10
N SER A 91 -2.36 -10.87 10.93
CA SER A 91 -1.38 -11.84 10.45
C SER A 91 -1.15 -12.98 11.45
N LEU A 92 -1.17 -12.72 12.76
CA LEU A 92 -1.13 -13.79 13.76
C LEU A 92 -2.41 -14.63 13.76
N CYS A 93 -3.58 -14.00 13.58
CA CYS A 93 -4.85 -14.71 13.36
C CYS A 93 -4.79 -15.59 12.11
N THR A 94 -4.09 -15.14 11.07
CA THR A 94 -3.80 -15.93 9.87
C THR A 94 -2.95 -17.15 10.18
N ALA A 95 -1.84 -17.00 10.92
CA ALA A 95 -1.01 -18.13 11.33
C ALA A 95 -1.81 -19.17 12.16
N ALA A 96 -2.71 -18.70 13.04
CA ALA A 96 -3.62 -19.56 13.77
C ALA A 96 -4.62 -20.30 12.86
N ALA A 97 -5.16 -19.64 11.83
CA ALA A 97 -6.02 -20.27 10.84
C ALA A 97 -5.28 -21.35 10.03
N VAL A 98 -4.03 -21.10 9.64
CA VAL A 98 -3.16 -22.09 8.98
C VAL A 98 -2.89 -23.29 9.90
N PHE A 99 -2.63 -23.05 11.19
CA PHE A 99 -2.50 -24.13 12.16
C PHE A 99 -3.77 -25.00 12.23
N VAL A 100 -4.95 -24.36 12.33
CA VAL A 100 -6.24 -25.05 12.39
C VAL A 100 -6.51 -25.87 11.12
N LEU A 101 -6.14 -25.35 9.94
CA LEU A 101 -6.23 -26.05 8.67
C LEU A 101 -5.40 -27.32 8.66
N PHE A 102 -4.14 -27.27 9.11
CA PHE A 102 -3.24 -28.43 9.08
C PHE A 102 -3.46 -29.43 10.22
N ALA A 103 -4.00 -28.98 11.36
CA ALA A 103 -4.15 -29.83 12.55
C ALA A 103 -5.06 -31.04 12.32
N ALA A 104 -6.11 -30.89 11.50
CA ALA A 104 -7.04 -31.97 11.20
C ALA A 104 -6.44 -33.05 10.27
N PRO A 105 -5.87 -32.73 9.09
CA PRO A 105 -5.32 -33.74 8.20
C PRO A 105 -3.96 -34.28 8.64
N CYS A 106 -3.09 -33.48 9.27
CA CYS A 106 -1.69 -33.86 9.54
C CYS A 106 -1.37 -34.10 11.02
N GLY A 107 -2.29 -33.76 11.93
CA GLY A 107 -2.07 -33.79 13.38
C GLY A 107 -1.34 -32.55 13.90
N ARG A 108 -1.45 -32.31 15.23
CA ARG A 108 -1.02 -31.05 15.87
C ARG A 108 0.48 -30.75 15.72
N ARG A 109 1.34 -31.77 15.83
CA ARG A 109 2.80 -31.59 15.73
C ARG A 109 3.23 -31.13 14.34
N VAL A 110 2.74 -31.80 13.31
CA VAL A 110 3.05 -31.47 11.91
C VAL A 110 2.42 -30.12 11.53
N ALA A 111 1.23 -29.82 12.06
CA ALA A 111 0.62 -28.51 11.90
C ALA A 111 1.47 -27.37 12.47
N LEU A 112 2.10 -27.54 13.64
CA LEU A 112 3.03 -26.54 14.18
C LEU A 112 4.22 -26.30 13.24
N VAL A 113 4.77 -27.35 12.65
CA VAL A 113 5.85 -27.22 11.65
C VAL A 113 5.36 -26.48 10.41
N GLY A 114 4.16 -26.80 9.91
CA GLY A 114 3.56 -26.08 8.79
C GLY A 114 3.32 -24.59 9.06
N THR A 115 2.82 -24.27 10.25
CA THR A 115 2.66 -22.88 10.70
C THR A 115 4.00 -22.19 10.82
N LEU A 116 5.03 -22.86 11.34
CA LEU A 116 6.38 -22.32 11.39
C LEU A 116 6.90 -22.00 9.99
N LEU A 117 6.85 -22.96 9.05
CA LEU A 117 7.27 -22.76 7.66
C LEU A 117 6.56 -21.58 6.98
N PHE A 118 5.27 -21.39 7.28
CA PHE A 118 4.50 -20.24 6.80
C PHE A 118 4.99 -18.92 7.42
N MET A 119 5.14 -18.88 8.75
CA MET A 119 5.56 -17.68 9.47
C MET A 119 7.02 -17.27 9.20
N THR A 120 7.88 -18.22 8.83
CA THR A 120 9.28 -17.97 8.46
C THR A 120 9.47 -17.76 6.96
N SER A 121 8.41 -17.78 6.17
CA SER A 121 8.49 -17.32 4.78
C SER A 121 8.86 -15.82 4.74
N ARG A 122 9.63 -15.40 3.74
CA ARG A 122 10.02 -13.97 3.62
C ARG A 122 8.79 -13.05 3.57
N TYR A 123 7.71 -13.54 2.97
CA TYR A 123 6.52 -12.74 2.73
C TYR A 123 5.70 -12.55 3.98
N PHE A 124 5.60 -13.55 4.85
CA PHE A 124 4.98 -13.36 6.15
C PHE A 124 5.81 -12.41 7.02
N VAL A 125 7.14 -12.59 7.05
CA VAL A 125 8.06 -11.72 7.80
C VAL A 125 7.96 -10.27 7.32
N ARG A 126 7.92 -10.07 5.99
CA ARG A 126 7.84 -8.76 5.35
C ARG A 126 6.46 -8.13 5.51
N TYR A 127 5.43 -8.75 4.94
CA TYR A 127 4.09 -8.15 4.82
C TYR A 127 3.23 -8.33 6.06
N GLY A 128 3.63 -9.13 7.04
CA GLY A 128 2.81 -9.43 8.21
C GLY A 128 2.38 -8.20 9.01
N ALA A 129 3.18 -7.13 9.00
CA ALA A 129 2.88 -5.87 9.67
C ALA A 129 2.31 -4.78 8.73
N HIS A 130 2.32 -4.99 7.41
CA HIS A 130 1.78 -4.03 6.44
C HIS A 130 0.26 -4.17 6.31
N VAL A 131 -0.41 -3.06 6.04
CA VAL A 131 -1.83 -2.97 5.72
C VAL A 131 -2.07 -3.52 4.32
N MET A 132 -2.12 -4.84 4.22
CA MET A 132 -2.39 -5.54 2.96
C MET A 132 -3.37 -6.68 3.16
N THR A 133 -4.14 -6.97 2.10
CA THR A 133 -5.11 -8.07 2.14
C THR A 133 -4.47 -9.42 1.89
N ASP A 134 -3.28 -9.51 1.31
CA ASP A 134 -2.72 -10.77 0.80
C ASP A 134 -2.51 -11.84 1.91
N VAL A 135 -1.85 -11.47 3.01
CA VAL A 135 -1.63 -12.38 4.16
C VAL A 135 -2.97 -12.76 4.79
N VAL A 136 -3.82 -11.77 5.07
CA VAL A 136 -5.11 -11.99 5.74
C VAL A 136 -6.07 -12.82 4.88
N THR A 137 -6.00 -12.67 3.56
CA THR A 137 -6.72 -13.50 2.60
C THR A 137 -6.30 -14.96 2.72
N ALA A 138 -5.00 -15.26 2.79
CA ALA A 138 -4.52 -16.62 2.99
C ALA A 138 -5.09 -17.24 4.29
N GLY A 139 -5.19 -16.45 5.36
CA GLY A 139 -5.81 -16.85 6.63
C GLY A 139 -7.32 -17.12 6.52
N ALA A 140 -8.06 -16.21 5.90
CA ALA A 140 -9.50 -16.35 5.70
C ALA A 140 -9.82 -17.57 4.81
N SER A 141 -9.06 -17.78 3.73
CA SER A 141 -9.16 -18.97 2.88
C SER A 141 -8.82 -20.25 3.67
N ALA A 142 -7.74 -20.25 4.46
CA ALA A 142 -7.37 -21.40 5.28
C ALA A 142 -8.45 -21.77 6.31
N LEU A 143 -9.00 -20.77 7.01
CA LEU A 143 -10.11 -20.97 7.94
C LEU A 143 -11.35 -21.51 7.23
N SER A 144 -11.68 -20.97 6.06
CA SER A 144 -12.81 -21.40 5.23
C SER A 144 -12.68 -22.90 4.85
N VAL A 145 -11.53 -23.32 4.34
CA VAL A 145 -11.27 -24.74 4.03
C VAL A 145 -11.35 -25.61 5.28
N ALA A 146 -10.76 -25.19 6.41
CA ALA A 146 -10.81 -25.94 7.66
C ALA A 146 -12.25 -26.12 8.18
N LEU A 147 -13.07 -25.08 8.08
CA LEU A 147 -14.49 -25.12 8.46
C LEU A 147 -15.29 -26.00 7.51
N TRP A 148 -15.03 -25.95 6.20
CA TRP A 148 -15.64 -26.87 5.23
C TRP A 148 -15.33 -28.34 5.57
N MET A 149 -14.07 -28.67 5.89
CA MET A 149 -13.67 -30.03 6.31
C MET A 149 -14.45 -30.51 7.55
N ARG A 150 -14.80 -29.60 8.48
CA ARG A 150 -15.61 -29.91 9.67
C ARG A 150 -17.11 -29.91 9.41
N ALA A 151 -17.58 -29.16 8.43
CA ALA A 151 -19.00 -29.08 8.05
C ALA A 151 -19.44 -30.36 7.32
N ARG A 152 -18.60 -30.83 6.38
CA ARG A 152 -18.90 -32.02 5.56
C ARG A 152 -18.97 -33.33 6.32
N THR A 153 -18.30 -33.41 7.47
CA THR A 153 -18.34 -34.58 8.37
C THR A 153 -19.57 -34.56 9.27
N ALA A 154 -19.99 -33.39 9.76
CA ALA A 154 -21.12 -33.29 10.69
C ALA A 154 -22.48 -33.09 10.01
N LEU A 155 -22.52 -32.68 8.74
CA LEU A 155 -23.75 -32.51 7.95
C LEU A 155 -24.78 -31.57 8.59
N ARG A 156 -24.31 -30.56 9.34
CA ARG A 156 -25.16 -29.53 9.98
C ARG A 156 -25.10 -28.24 9.17
N PHE A 157 -26.25 -27.74 8.73
CA PHE A 157 -26.34 -26.50 7.93
C PHE A 157 -25.71 -25.28 8.62
N GLY A 158 -25.82 -25.15 9.95
CA GLY A 158 -25.14 -24.07 10.67
C GLY A 158 -23.61 -24.07 10.54
N ARG A 159 -22.98 -25.24 10.37
CA ARG A 159 -21.54 -25.32 10.08
C ARG A 159 -21.20 -24.90 8.66
N TYR A 160 -22.10 -25.19 7.71
CA TYR A 160 -21.99 -24.70 6.34
C TYR A 160 -22.19 -23.18 6.26
N ALA A 161 -23.11 -22.61 7.03
CA ALA A 161 -23.25 -21.16 7.15
C ALA A 161 -21.98 -20.52 7.72
N LEU A 162 -21.37 -21.10 8.77
CA LEU A 162 -20.10 -20.60 9.31
C LEU A 162 -18.94 -20.69 8.30
N PHE A 163 -18.84 -21.79 7.54
CA PHE A 163 -17.93 -21.90 6.40
C PHE A 163 -18.22 -20.81 5.35
N GLY A 164 -19.49 -20.61 5.01
CA GLY A 164 -19.92 -19.56 4.08
C GLY A 164 -19.55 -18.16 4.55
N ALA A 165 -19.68 -17.85 5.84
CA ALA A 165 -19.25 -16.58 6.41
C ALA A 165 -17.73 -16.38 6.29
N ALA A 166 -16.92 -17.42 6.58
CA ALA A 166 -15.48 -17.36 6.40
C ALA A 166 -15.07 -17.21 4.93
N LEU A 167 -15.77 -17.88 4.01
CA LEU A 167 -15.59 -17.70 2.57
C LEU A 167 -15.98 -16.28 2.11
N GLY A 168 -17.10 -15.75 2.59
CA GLY A 168 -17.53 -14.38 2.33
C GLY A 168 -16.52 -13.35 2.84
N ALA A 169 -15.92 -13.60 4.01
CA ALA A 169 -14.83 -12.80 4.53
C ALA A 169 -13.59 -12.87 3.61
N ALA A 170 -13.21 -14.05 3.13
CA ALA A 170 -12.11 -14.19 2.17
C ALA A 170 -12.38 -13.45 0.84
N MET A 171 -13.61 -13.53 0.33
CA MET A 171 -14.06 -12.79 -0.87
C MET A 171 -14.01 -11.27 -0.66
N ALA A 172 -14.43 -10.81 0.51
CA ALA A 172 -14.42 -9.40 0.89
C ALA A 172 -13.01 -8.88 1.28
N MET A 173 -12.04 -9.77 1.50
CA MET A 173 -10.61 -9.42 1.58
C MET A 173 -9.93 -9.37 0.22
N LYS A 174 -10.30 -10.29 -0.69
CA LYS A 174 -9.76 -10.34 -2.06
C LYS A 174 -10.75 -11.04 -2.97
N PHE A 175 -11.21 -10.35 -4.02
CA PHE A 175 -12.28 -10.86 -4.90
C PHE A 175 -11.90 -12.20 -5.56
N SER A 176 -10.62 -12.45 -5.85
CA SER A 176 -10.16 -13.73 -6.42
C SER A 176 -10.41 -14.93 -5.51
N SER A 177 -10.59 -14.73 -4.20
CA SER A 177 -10.98 -15.78 -3.25
C SER A 177 -12.37 -16.35 -3.53
N ALA A 178 -13.19 -15.71 -4.37
CA ALA A 178 -14.45 -16.28 -4.87
C ALA A 178 -14.22 -17.63 -5.57
N LEU A 179 -13.04 -17.84 -6.17
CA LEU A 179 -12.65 -19.11 -6.80
C LEU A 179 -12.48 -20.26 -5.80
N LEU A 180 -12.45 -19.98 -4.49
CA LEU A 180 -12.42 -21.03 -3.47
C LEU A 180 -13.74 -21.82 -3.44
N LEU A 181 -14.88 -21.20 -3.76
CA LEU A 181 -16.17 -21.89 -3.84
C LEU A 181 -16.19 -23.00 -4.91
N PRO A 182 -15.88 -22.71 -6.20
CA PRO A 182 -15.78 -23.77 -7.21
C PRO A 182 -14.67 -24.77 -6.89
N ALA A 183 -13.57 -24.36 -6.23
CA ALA A 183 -12.54 -25.31 -5.77
C ALA A 183 -13.07 -26.33 -4.77
N LEU A 184 -13.83 -25.88 -3.78
CA LEU A 184 -14.43 -26.76 -2.78
C LEU A 184 -15.62 -27.56 -3.34
N LEU A 185 -16.36 -27.02 -4.30
CA LEU A 185 -17.36 -27.77 -5.05
C LEU A 185 -16.72 -28.92 -5.84
N ALA A 186 -15.63 -28.67 -6.55
CA ALA A 186 -14.86 -29.70 -7.24
C ALA A 186 -14.34 -30.78 -6.26
N ALA A 187 -13.84 -30.35 -5.11
CA ALA A 187 -13.39 -31.29 -4.08
C ALA A 187 -14.53 -32.14 -3.51
N GLU A 188 -15.72 -31.57 -3.32
CA GLU A 188 -16.90 -32.30 -2.86
C GLU A 188 -17.42 -33.28 -3.92
N LEU A 189 -17.38 -32.91 -5.20
CA LEU A 189 -17.74 -33.82 -6.31
C LEU A 189 -16.87 -35.09 -6.30
N VAL A 190 -15.56 -34.94 -6.18
CA VAL A 190 -14.62 -36.09 -6.10
C VAL A 190 -14.86 -36.90 -4.83
N ALA A 191 -15.05 -36.23 -3.70
CA ALA A 191 -15.14 -36.90 -2.42
C ALA A 191 -16.50 -37.58 -2.14
N THR A 192 -17.55 -37.26 -2.90
CA THR A 192 -18.87 -37.90 -2.83
C THR A 192 -19.06 -39.04 -3.85
N VAL A 193 -18.05 -39.36 -4.66
CA VAL A 193 -18.09 -40.51 -5.57
C VAL A 193 -18.32 -41.80 -4.77
N GLY A 194 -19.35 -42.55 -5.16
CA GLY A 194 -19.73 -43.81 -4.51
C GLY A 194 -20.47 -43.66 -3.17
N GLU A 195 -20.79 -42.45 -2.73
CA GLU A 195 -21.59 -42.25 -1.52
C GLU A 195 -23.10 -42.41 -1.79
N SER A 196 -23.84 -42.87 -0.77
CA SER A 196 -25.30 -42.94 -0.80
C SER A 196 -25.95 -41.56 -1.08
N PRO A 197 -27.16 -41.50 -1.69
CA PRO A 197 -27.78 -40.24 -2.12
C PRO A 197 -28.05 -39.23 -0.99
N THR A 198 -28.45 -39.71 0.18
CA THR A 198 -28.93 -38.82 1.27
C THR A 198 -27.82 -37.95 1.88
N PRO A 199 -26.66 -38.50 2.34
CA PRO A 199 -25.53 -37.69 2.77
C PRO A 199 -25.01 -36.78 1.65
N ARG A 200 -24.96 -37.29 0.42
CA ARG A 200 -24.53 -36.54 -0.76
C ARG A 200 -25.37 -35.27 -0.96
N TRP A 201 -26.70 -35.40 -1.00
CA TRP A 201 -27.61 -34.27 -1.14
C TRP A 201 -27.46 -33.25 -0.01
N ARG A 202 -27.35 -33.70 1.25
CA ARG A 202 -27.14 -32.80 2.39
C ARG A 202 -25.85 -31.98 2.28
N ARG A 203 -24.78 -32.56 1.72
CA ARG A 203 -23.52 -31.83 1.49
C ARG A 203 -23.66 -30.77 0.41
N PHE A 204 -24.31 -31.09 -0.72
CA PHE A 204 -24.56 -30.11 -1.79
C PHE A 204 -25.52 -29.00 -1.36
N ALA A 205 -26.60 -29.34 -0.65
CA ALA A 205 -27.48 -28.35 -0.03
C ALA A 205 -26.72 -27.48 0.98
N GLY A 206 -25.80 -28.09 1.76
CA GLY A 206 -24.89 -27.36 2.64
C GLY A 206 -23.99 -26.38 1.89
N LEU A 207 -23.40 -26.79 0.76
CA LEU A 207 -22.61 -25.90 -0.09
C LEU A 207 -23.44 -24.74 -0.66
N ALA A 208 -24.71 -24.97 -1.00
CA ALA A 208 -25.62 -23.90 -1.41
C ALA A 208 -25.88 -22.90 -0.27
N VAL A 209 -26.10 -23.39 0.96
CA VAL A 209 -26.20 -22.52 2.16
C VAL A 209 -24.93 -21.69 2.36
N ALA A 210 -23.76 -22.33 2.20
CA ALA A 210 -22.48 -21.64 2.31
C ALA A 210 -22.30 -20.58 1.23
N ALA A 211 -22.66 -20.87 -0.02
CA ALA A 211 -22.61 -19.93 -1.13
C ALA A 211 -23.53 -18.72 -0.90
N GLY A 212 -24.77 -18.97 -0.47
CA GLY A 212 -25.72 -17.91 -0.11
C GLY A 212 -25.22 -17.05 1.05
N THR A 213 -24.64 -17.67 2.09
CA THR A 213 -24.06 -16.95 3.23
C THR A 213 -22.84 -16.13 2.82
N ALA A 214 -21.96 -16.68 1.98
CA ALA A 214 -20.78 -15.99 1.48
C ALA A 214 -21.16 -14.76 0.62
N ALA A 215 -22.10 -14.94 -0.30
CA ALA A 215 -22.63 -13.85 -1.12
C ALA A 215 -23.32 -12.79 -0.26
N GLY A 216 -24.15 -13.19 0.71
CA GLY A 216 -24.82 -12.27 1.62
C GLY A 216 -23.83 -11.46 2.46
N PHE A 217 -22.79 -12.12 3.02
CA PHE A 217 -21.73 -11.42 3.76
C PHE A 217 -20.97 -10.43 2.88
N PHE A 218 -20.55 -10.87 1.68
CA PHE A 218 -19.84 -10.03 0.73
C PHE A 218 -20.66 -8.79 0.33
N LEU A 219 -21.91 -9.00 -0.08
CA LEU A 219 -22.81 -7.93 -0.49
C LEU A 219 -23.14 -6.98 0.67
N ALA A 220 -23.23 -7.50 1.91
CA ALA A 220 -23.43 -6.65 3.08
C ALA A 220 -22.20 -5.76 3.36
N ALA A 221 -20.99 -6.31 3.29
CA ALA A 221 -19.76 -5.55 3.49
C ALA A 221 -19.56 -4.50 2.39
N GLU A 222 -19.66 -4.91 1.12
CA GLU A 222 -19.52 -4.04 -0.04
C GLU A 222 -20.62 -2.97 -0.08
N GLY A 223 -21.87 -3.40 0.11
CA GLY A 223 -23.04 -2.51 0.15
C GLY A 223 -22.94 -1.48 1.26
N LEU A 224 -22.44 -1.86 2.45
CA LEU A 224 -22.21 -0.92 3.56
C LEU A 224 -21.18 0.16 3.18
N VAL A 225 -20.05 -0.24 2.60
CA VAL A 225 -18.99 0.69 2.17
C VAL A 225 -19.52 1.65 1.10
N LEU A 226 -20.13 1.11 0.04
CA LEU A 226 -20.63 1.92 -1.07
C LEU A 226 -21.79 2.83 -0.65
N TRP A 227 -22.73 2.35 0.17
CA TRP A 227 -23.83 3.17 0.68
C TRP A 227 -23.32 4.30 1.56
N ARG A 228 -22.31 4.03 2.40
CA ARG A 228 -21.72 5.05 3.28
C ARG A 228 -21.03 6.18 2.50
N VAL A 229 -20.46 5.89 1.32
CA VAL A 229 -19.73 6.86 0.48
C VAL A 229 -20.64 7.53 -0.56
N HIS A 230 -21.52 6.77 -1.21
CA HIS A 230 -22.29 7.21 -2.38
C HIS A 230 -23.81 7.33 -2.12
N GLY A 231 -24.30 6.96 -0.94
CA GLY A 231 -25.72 7.00 -0.59
C GLY A 231 -26.57 6.18 -1.58
N SER A 232 -27.57 6.83 -2.18
CA SER A 232 -28.46 6.21 -3.17
C SER A 232 -27.74 5.76 -4.46
N GLY A 233 -26.54 6.28 -4.74
CA GLY A 233 -25.72 5.89 -5.89
C GLY A 233 -25.01 4.53 -5.75
N ALA A 234 -25.03 3.91 -4.57
CA ALA A 234 -24.26 2.70 -4.26
C ALA A 234 -24.49 1.54 -5.24
N TRP A 235 -25.74 1.32 -5.68
CA TRP A 235 -26.07 0.23 -6.60
C TRP A 235 -25.44 0.38 -7.98
N ARG A 236 -25.26 1.63 -8.45
CA ARG A 236 -24.57 1.90 -9.71
C ARG A 236 -23.08 1.59 -9.59
N GLU A 237 -22.47 1.99 -8.47
CA GLU A 237 -21.05 1.76 -8.21
C GLU A 237 -20.73 0.28 -7.97
N LEU A 238 -21.65 -0.49 -7.38
CA LEU A 238 -21.50 -1.95 -7.26
C LEU A 238 -21.26 -2.62 -8.62
N GLY A 239 -21.96 -2.16 -9.66
CA GLY A 239 -21.72 -2.63 -11.02
C GLY A 239 -20.33 -2.28 -11.55
N VAL A 240 -19.75 -1.15 -11.13
CA VAL A 240 -18.38 -0.77 -11.46
C VAL A 240 -17.38 -1.66 -10.72
N VAL A 241 -17.58 -1.95 -9.44
CA VAL A 241 -16.71 -2.87 -8.67
C VAL A 241 -16.65 -4.26 -9.31
N LEU A 242 -17.81 -4.82 -9.66
CA LEU A 242 -17.90 -6.13 -10.29
C LEU A 242 -17.26 -6.18 -11.69
N ARG A 243 -17.19 -5.05 -12.41
CA ARG A 243 -16.52 -4.95 -13.71
C ARG A 243 -15.03 -4.63 -13.59
N GLY A 244 -14.65 -3.73 -12.67
CA GLY A 244 -13.28 -3.29 -12.44
C GLY A 244 -12.35 -4.42 -11.99
N ALA A 245 -12.89 -5.43 -11.31
CA ALA A 245 -12.18 -6.66 -10.98
C ALA A 245 -11.67 -7.44 -12.21
N LYS A 246 -12.19 -7.18 -13.43
CA LYS A 246 -11.82 -7.90 -14.67
C LYS A 246 -10.72 -7.24 -15.51
N GLY A 247 -10.12 -6.11 -15.11
CA GLY A 247 -9.19 -5.39 -15.98
C GLY A 247 -8.19 -4.46 -15.28
N ALA A 248 -7.86 -4.71 -14.02
CA ALA A 248 -7.06 -3.76 -13.23
C ALA A 248 -5.53 -3.95 -13.37
N VAL A 249 -5.06 -4.99 -14.06
CA VAL A 249 -3.66 -5.40 -13.95
C VAL A 249 -3.15 -5.97 -15.29
N ASP A 250 -2.82 -5.09 -16.22
CA ASP A 250 -2.15 -5.46 -17.46
C ASP A 250 -0.68 -5.81 -17.20
N ALA A 251 -0.15 -6.77 -17.96
CA ALA A 251 1.26 -7.14 -17.88
C ALA A 251 2.16 -5.98 -18.32
N TRP A 252 3.22 -5.72 -17.55
CA TRP A 252 4.25 -4.78 -17.99
C TRP A 252 5.12 -5.43 -19.07
N PRO A 253 5.75 -4.61 -19.94
CA PRO A 253 6.65 -5.15 -20.97
C PRO A 253 7.76 -6.02 -20.37
N GLY A 254 7.77 -7.31 -20.71
CA GLY A 254 8.77 -8.28 -20.26
C GLY A 254 8.31 -9.21 -19.13
N GLU A 255 7.14 -8.97 -18.53
CA GLU A 255 6.58 -9.85 -17.51
C GLU A 255 6.00 -11.15 -18.09
N SER A 256 6.10 -12.21 -17.31
CA SER A 256 5.72 -13.56 -17.73
C SER A 256 5.31 -14.41 -16.53
N TRP A 257 4.42 -15.38 -16.75
CA TRP A 257 4.08 -16.39 -15.74
C TRP A 257 5.32 -17.12 -15.17
N ARG A 258 6.44 -17.13 -15.91
CA ARG A 258 7.72 -17.74 -15.49
C ARG A 258 8.36 -17.01 -14.30
N ASP A 259 8.07 -15.72 -14.12
CA ASP A 259 8.65 -14.89 -13.05
C ASP A 259 8.23 -15.42 -11.66
N TYR A 260 7.07 -16.08 -11.57
CA TYR A 260 6.61 -16.71 -10.33
C TYR A 260 7.50 -17.84 -9.83
N VAL A 261 8.35 -18.46 -10.67
CA VAL A 261 9.26 -19.55 -10.25
C VAL A 261 10.37 -19.02 -9.31
N PRO A 262 11.23 -18.07 -9.74
CA PRO A 262 12.26 -17.51 -8.85
C PRO A 262 11.63 -16.73 -7.68
N MET A 263 10.47 -16.09 -7.88
CA MET A 263 9.71 -15.48 -6.80
C MET A 263 9.34 -16.51 -5.73
N LEU A 264 8.66 -17.61 -6.09
CA LEU A 264 8.27 -18.66 -5.15
C LEU A 264 9.46 -19.26 -4.42
N GLN A 265 10.57 -19.53 -5.12
CA GLN A 265 11.81 -20.01 -4.50
C GLN A 265 12.34 -19.05 -3.43
N THR A 266 12.28 -17.75 -3.70
CA THR A 266 12.69 -16.71 -2.76
C THR A 266 11.70 -16.59 -1.59
N MET A 267 10.39 -16.72 -1.86
CA MET A 267 9.33 -16.65 -0.85
C MET A 267 9.52 -17.70 0.25
N VAL A 268 9.74 -18.97 -0.14
CA VAL A 268 9.64 -20.12 0.78
C VAL A 268 10.94 -20.91 0.95
N SER A 269 12.00 -20.61 0.17
CA SER A 269 13.25 -21.35 0.00
C SER A 269 13.16 -22.59 -0.91
N LEU A 270 14.25 -22.86 -1.65
CA LEU A 270 14.34 -24.02 -2.56
C LEU A 270 14.07 -25.38 -1.86
N PRO A 271 14.59 -25.66 -0.65
CA PRO A 271 14.30 -26.93 0.03
C PRO A 271 12.80 -27.14 0.31
N VAL A 272 12.07 -26.06 0.63
CA VAL A 272 10.62 -26.14 0.84
C VAL A 272 9.90 -26.35 -0.49
N VAL A 273 10.37 -25.73 -1.58
CA VAL A 273 9.82 -25.98 -2.93
C VAL A 273 9.99 -27.45 -3.33
N VAL A 274 11.20 -28.00 -3.17
CA VAL A 274 11.48 -29.42 -3.46
C VAL A 274 10.58 -30.32 -2.62
N LEU A 275 10.40 -29.99 -1.34
CA LEU A 275 9.53 -30.76 -0.45
C LEU A 275 8.06 -30.69 -0.88
N ALA A 276 7.56 -29.51 -1.28
CA ALA A 276 6.20 -29.35 -1.78
C ALA A 276 5.97 -30.15 -3.08
N VAL A 277 6.90 -30.09 -4.03
CA VAL A 277 6.85 -30.87 -5.28
C VAL A 277 6.87 -32.37 -5.00
N ALA A 278 7.73 -32.84 -4.09
CA ALA A 278 7.75 -34.24 -3.67
C ALA A 278 6.42 -34.67 -3.03
N GLY A 279 5.80 -33.81 -2.23
CA GLY A 279 4.50 -34.08 -1.61
C GLY A 279 3.34 -34.07 -2.59
N MET A 280 3.38 -33.19 -3.59
CA MET A 280 2.47 -33.21 -4.73
C MET A 280 2.60 -34.52 -5.53
N ALA A 281 3.81 -34.91 -5.90
CA ALA A 281 4.07 -36.16 -6.60
C ALA A 281 3.59 -37.37 -5.78
N ARG A 282 3.81 -37.35 -4.46
CA ARG A 282 3.29 -38.38 -3.55
C ARG A 282 1.76 -38.39 -3.52
N ALA A 283 1.10 -37.24 -3.47
CA ALA A 283 -0.36 -37.15 -3.49
C ALA A 283 -0.96 -37.64 -4.83
N LEU A 284 -0.19 -37.62 -5.92
CA LEU A 284 -0.59 -38.22 -7.19
C LEU A 284 -0.35 -39.74 -7.21
N TRP A 285 0.78 -40.22 -6.69
CA TRP A 285 1.07 -41.67 -6.61
C TRP A 285 0.14 -42.37 -5.61
N ARG A 286 0.02 -41.81 -4.41
CA ARG A 286 -0.78 -42.33 -3.29
C ARG A 286 -1.88 -41.34 -2.94
N PRO A 287 -2.92 -41.25 -3.79
CA PRO A 287 -3.99 -40.28 -3.60
C PRO A 287 -4.76 -40.58 -2.33
N GLU A 288 -4.91 -39.56 -1.49
CA GLU A 288 -5.78 -39.61 -0.33
C GLU A 288 -6.91 -38.58 -0.47
N ARG A 289 -8.11 -38.92 0.00
CA ARG A 289 -9.28 -38.02 -0.09
C ARG A 289 -9.06 -36.66 0.59
N ARG A 290 -8.12 -36.58 1.55
CA ARG A 290 -7.74 -35.32 2.22
C ARG A 290 -6.91 -34.39 1.34
N ASP A 291 -6.27 -34.88 0.28
CA ASP A 291 -5.42 -34.08 -0.61
C ASP A 291 -6.24 -33.25 -1.61
N VAL A 292 -7.42 -33.75 -1.98
CA VAL A 292 -8.31 -33.16 -2.99
C VAL A 292 -8.61 -31.66 -2.79
N PRO A 293 -9.05 -31.18 -1.61
CA PRO A 293 -9.32 -29.75 -1.41
C PRO A 293 -8.10 -28.86 -1.59
N PHE A 294 -6.89 -29.36 -1.29
CA PHE A 294 -5.66 -28.61 -1.48
C PHE A 294 -5.24 -28.57 -2.95
N TRP A 295 -5.46 -29.66 -3.68
CA TRP A 295 -5.28 -29.69 -5.14
C TRP A 295 -6.22 -28.74 -5.86
N SER A 296 -7.53 -28.80 -5.58
CA SER A 296 -8.49 -27.93 -6.26
C SER A 296 -8.27 -26.46 -5.93
N TRP A 297 -7.90 -26.14 -4.68
CA TRP A 297 -7.51 -24.80 -4.27
C TRP A 297 -6.28 -24.32 -5.04
N LEU A 298 -5.19 -25.11 -5.03
CA LEU A 298 -3.95 -24.74 -5.72
C LEU A 298 -4.17 -24.55 -7.23
N LEU A 299 -4.93 -25.43 -7.88
CA LEU A 299 -5.19 -25.36 -9.31
C LEU A 299 -6.06 -24.17 -9.70
N LEU A 300 -7.16 -23.92 -8.99
CA LEU A 300 -8.07 -22.83 -9.38
C LEU A 300 -7.56 -21.46 -8.93
N ILE A 301 -7.13 -21.31 -7.67
CA ILE A 301 -6.65 -20.00 -7.20
C ILE A 301 -5.22 -19.77 -7.68
N GLY A 302 -4.29 -20.69 -7.36
CA GLY A 302 -2.89 -20.56 -7.79
C GLY A 302 -2.75 -20.51 -9.32
N GLY A 303 -3.43 -21.40 -10.04
CA GLY A 303 -3.46 -21.37 -11.51
C GLY A 303 -4.04 -20.07 -12.05
N SER A 304 -5.11 -19.53 -11.44
CA SER A 304 -5.68 -18.26 -11.91
C SER A 304 -4.75 -17.06 -11.71
N ILE A 305 -3.99 -17.02 -10.60
CA ILE A 305 -3.02 -15.97 -10.32
C ILE A 305 -1.90 -16.02 -11.38
N VAL A 306 -1.37 -17.22 -11.64
CA VAL A 306 -0.25 -17.41 -12.57
C VAL A 306 -0.64 -17.15 -14.03
N LEU A 307 -1.89 -17.45 -14.42
CA LEU A 307 -2.30 -17.43 -15.84
C LEU A 307 -3.15 -16.21 -16.24
N PHE A 308 -3.83 -15.55 -15.30
CA PHE A 308 -4.80 -14.49 -15.63
C PHE A 308 -4.51 -13.14 -14.95
N VAL A 309 -3.55 -13.05 -14.03
CA VAL A 309 -3.07 -11.75 -13.53
C VAL A 309 -1.91 -11.32 -14.41
N GLY A 310 -2.08 -10.20 -15.13
CA GLY A 310 -1.09 -9.73 -16.10
C GLY A 310 0.23 -9.30 -15.44
N HIS A 311 0.15 -8.61 -14.30
CA HIS A 311 1.32 -8.13 -13.57
C HIS A 311 1.85 -9.16 -12.59
N THR A 312 3.17 -9.33 -12.55
CA THR A 312 3.82 -10.33 -11.72
C THR A 312 4.37 -9.72 -10.44
N GLU A 313 3.64 -9.92 -9.34
CA GLU A 313 4.15 -9.65 -8.01
C GLU A 313 4.03 -10.90 -7.16
N ALA A 314 5.10 -11.26 -6.48
CA ALA A 314 5.14 -12.49 -5.71
C ALA A 314 4.12 -12.50 -4.56
N ARG A 315 3.70 -11.33 -4.06
CA ARG A 315 2.68 -11.24 -2.99
C ARG A 315 1.34 -11.80 -3.47
N TYR A 316 1.07 -11.82 -4.78
CA TYR A 316 -0.14 -12.41 -5.33
C TYR A 316 -0.22 -13.91 -5.10
N LEU A 317 0.90 -14.60 -4.86
CA LEU A 317 0.93 -16.03 -4.54
C LEU A 317 0.51 -16.35 -3.09
N LEU A 318 0.45 -15.36 -2.18
CA LEU A 318 0.14 -15.58 -0.75
C LEU A 318 -1.14 -16.38 -0.51
N PRO A 319 -2.28 -16.10 -1.18
CA PRO A 319 -3.51 -16.90 -1.04
C PRO A 319 -3.37 -18.36 -1.48
N ALA A 320 -2.34 -18.72 -2.26
CA ALA A 320 -2.07 -20.08 -2.71
C ALA A 320 -0.96 -20.77 -1.89
N LEU A 321 -0.32 -20.09 -0.92
CA LEU A 321 0.72 -20.70 -0.09
C LEU A 321 0.21 -21.77 0.89
N PRO A 322 -0.97 -21.65 1.54
CA PRO A 322 -1.42 -22.70 2.46
C PRO A 322 -1.51 -24.10 1.83
N PRO A 323 -2.09 -24.32 0.63
CA PRO A 323 -2.05 -25.63 0.00
C PRO A 323 -0.64 -26.03 -0.44
N PHE A 324 0.23 -25.08 -0.80
CA PHE A 324 1.63 -25.36 -1.09
C PHE A 324 2.37 -25.94 0.12
N PHE A 325 2.23 -25.31 1.29
CA PHE A 325 2.80 -25.83 2.55
C PHE A 325 2.15 -27.14 2.99
N TYR A 326 0.84 -27.35 2.74
CA TYR A 326 0.21 -28.65 2.97
C TYR A 326 0.95 -29.77 2.22
N PHE A 327 1.25 -29.57 0.93
CA PHE A 327 2.00 -30.57 0.17
C PHE A 327 3.43 -30.74 0.69
N ALA A 328 4.09 -29.68 1.14
CA ALA A 328 5.39 -29.82 1.81
C ALA A 328 5.29 -30.74 3.05
N LEU A 329 4.25 -30.60 3.87
CA LEU A 329 4.01 -31.50 5.01
C LEU A 329 3.68 -32.93 4.59
N ARG A 330 2.89 -33.09 3.51
CA ARG A 330 2.50 -34.38 2.95
C ARG A 330 3.70 -35.23 2.53
N ALA A 331 4.78 -34.60 2.06
CA ALA A 331 6.02 -35.28 1.70
C ALA A 331 6.71 -35.96 2.90
N VAL A 332 6.52 -35.43 4.11
CA VAL A 332 7.20 -35.89 5.33
C VAL A 332 6.47 -37.06 6.00
N GLU A 333 5.25 -37.38 5.58
CA GLU A 333 4.51 -38.53 6.09
C GLU A 333 5.09 -39.89 5.61
N LEU A 334 6.38 -39.94 5.29
CA LEU A 334 7.15 -41.14 5.02
C LEU A 334 7.49 -41.85 6.34
N PRO A 335 7.33 -43.18 6.42
CA PRO A 335 7.64 -43.93 7.64
C PRO A 335 9.14 -43.92 7.97
N GLY A 336 9.47 -43.88 9.27
CA GLY A 336 10.83 -44.10 9.80
C GLY A 336 11.65 -42.82 10.11
N ARG A 337 12.93 -43.01 10.47
CA ARG A 337 13.88 -41.93 10.80
C ARG A 337 14.14 -40.96 9.63
N PHE A 338 13.89 -41.41 8.40
CA PHE A 338 14.03 -40.62 7.17
C PHE A 338 13.06 -39.42 7.10
N GLY A 339 11.81 -39.57 7.56
CA GLY A 339 10.84 -38.46 7.55
C GLY A 339 11.29 -37.29 8.44
N VAL A 340 11.84 -37.57 9.63
CA VAL A 340 12.33 -36.54 10.55
C VAL A 340 13.58 -35.84 9.99
N ALA A 341 14.52 -36.60 9.42
CA ALA A 341 15.72 -36.01 8.79
C ALA A 341 15.37 -35.12 7.59
N LEU A 342 14.35 -35.49 6.81
CA LEU A 342 13.84 -34.71 5.68
C LEU A 342 13.21 -33.36 6.07
N LEU A 343 12.81 -33.17 7.34
CA LEU A 343 12.26 -31.90 7.83
C LEU A 343 13.32 -30.91 8.31
N VAL A 344 14.47 -31.38 8.79
CA VAL A 344 15.47 -30.50 9.41
C VAL A 344 15.97 -29.46 8.41
N LEU A 345 16.38 -29.90 7.22
CA LEU A 345 16.92 -29.00 6.20
C LEU A 345 15.88 -27.96 5.73
N PRO A 346 14.64 -28.33 5.34
CA PRO A 346 13.61 -27.34 4.99
C PRO A 346 13.23 -26.39 6.13
N VAL A 347 13.16 -26.86 7.38
CA VAL A 347 12.86 -26.00 8.53
C VAL A 347 14.00 -25.01 8.77
N VAL A 348 15.25 -25.47 8.80
CA VAL A 348 16.43 -24.60 8.96
C VAL A 348 16.52 -23.61 7.81
N ALA A 349 16.34 -24.05 6.56
CA ALA A 349 16.34 -23.19 5.39
C ALA A 349 15.23 -22.14 5.44
N SER A 350 14.02 -22.52 5.88
CA SER A 350 12.90 -21.58 6.02
C SER A 350 13.17 -20.55 7.13
N ILE A 351 13.69 -20.97 8.29
CA ILE A 351 14.09 -20.06 9.37
C ILE A 351 15.18 -19.10 8.89
N ALA A 352 16.21 -19.60 8.21
CA ALA A 352 17.27 -18.78 7.64
C ALA A 352 16.72 -17.81 6.58
N ASN A 353 15.74 -18.25 5.78
CA ASN A 353 15.08 -17.41 4.78
C ASN A 353 14.33 -16.24 5.43
N GLY A 354 13.55 -16.51 6.48
CA GLY A 354 12.85 -15.50 7.26
C GLY A 354 13.80 -14.57 8.04
N ALA A 355 14.87 -15.12 8.63
CA ALA A 355 15.89 -14.34 9.31
C ALA A 355 16.63 -13.39 8.35
N ALA A 356 16.94 -13.85 7.13
CA ALA A 356 17.51 -12.99 6.08
C ALA A 356 16.57 -11.83 5.72
N GLN A 357 15.25 -12.08 5.68
CA GLN A 357 14.29 -10.98 5.49
C GLN A 357 14.25 -10.04 6.70
N ALA A 358 14.26 -10.58 7.93
CA ALA A 358 14.28 -9.77 9.14
C ALA A 358 15.54 -8.89 9.25
N TRP A 359 16.66 -9.36 8.69
CA TRP A 359 17.88 -8.58 8.53
C TRP A 359 17.74 -7.49 7.47
N SER A 360 17.18 -7.81 6.29
CA SER A 360 16.90 -6.80 5.24
C SER A 360 15.93 -5.71 5.74
N ASP A 361 14.97 -6.08 6.59
CA ASP A 361 14.02 -5.18 7.24
C ASP A 361 14.65 -4.24 8.30
N GLN A 362 15.95 -4.38 8.58
CA GLN A 362 16.70 -3.42 9.42
C GLN A 362 17.09 -2.14 8.66
N ASP A 363 16.87 -2.09 7.34
CA ASP A 363 17.12 -0.87 6.55
C ASP A 363 16.40 0.34 7.17
N PRO A 364 17.07 1.51 7.29
CA PRO A 364 16.48 2.70 7.88
C PRO A 364 15.13 3.11 7.27
N VAL A 365 14.86 2.83 6.00
CA VAL A 365 13.57 3.17 5.36
C VAL A 365 12.37 2.61 6.13
N PHE A 366 12.52 1.48 6.83
CA PHE A 366 11.43 0.88 7.60
C PHE A 366 11.13 1.57 8.94
N ARG A 367 12.07 2.34 9.47
CA ARG A 367 12.02 2.91 10.82
C ARG A 367 11.96 4.43 10.86
N HIS A 368 11.99 5.06 9.70
CA HIS A 368 11.93 6.50 9.57
C HIS A 368 10.60 6.89 8.93
N ASP A 369 9.79 7.62 9.69
CA ASP A 369 8.46 8.07 9.29
C ASP A 369 8.51 9.27 8.33
N VAL A 370 9.18 9.08 7.20
CA VAL A 370 9.38 10.12 6.18
C VAL A 370 8.02 10.57 5.62
N GLN A 371 7.10 9.62 5.40
CA GLN A 371 5.79 9.89 4.80
C GLN A 371 4.94 10.81 5.69
N ARG A 372 4.78 10.50 7.00
CA ARG A 372 4.03 11.38 7.90
C ARG A 372 4.76 12.68 8.19
N ARG A 373 6.09 12.64 8.40
CA ARG A 373 6.90 13.85 8.70
C ARG A 373 6.82 14.88 7.58
N ALA A 374 6.89 14.46 6.32
CA ALA A 374 6.77 15.36 5.18
C ALA A 374 5.41 16.06 5.17
N VAL A 375 4.32 15.32 5.43
CA VAL A 375 2.98 15.90 5.48
C VAL A 375 2.80 16.82 6.69
N ALA A 376 3.30 16.41 7.86
CA ALA A 376 3.25 17.23 9.07
C ALA A 376 4.01 18.55 8.88
N PHE A 377 5.20 18.49 8.27
CA PHE A 377 6.01 19.66 7.98
C PHE A 377 5.32 20.57 6.95
N ALA A 378 4.76 20.00 5.88
CA ALA A 378 4.03 20.77 4.88
C ALA A 378 2.76 21.44 5.45
N ALA A 379 2.04 20.76 6.33
CA ALA A 379 0.91 21.35 7.04
C ALA A 379 1.34 22.46 8.00
N ALA A 380 2.46 22.30 8.70
CA ALA A 380 3.03 23.32 9.60
C ALA A 380 3.64 24.52 8.86
N SER A 381 3.97 24.35 7.57
CA SER A 381 4.53 25.40 6.72
C SER A 381 3.48 26.38 6.19
N LEU A 382 2.19 26.04 6.30
CA LEU A 382 1.10 26.90 5.90
C LEU A 382 1.07 28.16 6.77
N ARG A 383 0.80 29.33 6.16
CA ARG A 383 0.58 30.60 6.86
C ARG A 383 -0.77 31.18 6.46
N HIS A 384 -1.41 31.89 7.38
CA HIS A 384 -2.72 32.49 7.14
C HIS A 384 -3.73 31.46 6.61
N ASP A 385 -4.43 31.76 5.50
CA ASP A 385 -5.39 30.86 4.84
C ASP A 385 -4.77 30.03 3.70
N GLY A 386 -3.45 29.80 3.76
CA GLY A 386 -2.69 29.08 2.73
C GLY A 386 -3.16 27.64 2.50
N ARG A 387 -2.91 27.14 1.29
CA ARG A 387 -3.28 25.81 0.82
C ARG A 387 -2.06 24.90 0.69
N LEU A 388 -2.28 23.63 0.97
CA LEU A 388 -1.30 22.57 0.71
C LEU A 388 -1.56 21.95 -0.66
N TRP A 389 -0.60 22.11 -1.56
CA TRP A 389 -0.66 21.61 -2.93
C TRP A 389 0.19 20.36 -3.11
N ILE A 390 -0.20 19.51 -4.08
CA ILE A 390 0.64 18.44 -4.61
C ILE A 390 1.20 18.87 -5.97
N LEU A 391 2.50 18.74 -6.18
CA LEU A 391 3.14 18.87 -7.48
C LEU A 391 3.76 17.53 -7.89
N GLY A 392 3.39 17.03 -9.07
CA GLY A 392 3.79 15.70 -9.55
C GLY A 392 2.77 14.61 -9.21
N ARG A 393 3.09 13.37 -9.59
CA ARG A 393 2.23 12.19 -9.46
C ARG A 393 2.67 11.28 -8.32
N ARG A 394 3.98 11.03 -8.18
CA ARG A 394 4.53 10.09 -7.18
C ARG A 394 5.96 10.40 -6.80
N HIS A 395 6.34 10.04 -5.58
CA HIS A 395 7.72 10.00 -5.12
C HIS A 395 8.05 8.60 -4.65
N THR A 396 9.25 8.12 -4.95
CA THR A 396 9.65 6.77 -4.58
C THR A 396 10.57 6.78 -3.37
N LEU A 397 10.17 6.07 -2.32
CA LEU A 397 11.02 5.69 -1.21
C LEU A 397 11.43 4.23 -1.40
N SER A 398 12.68 3.89 -1.12
CA SER A 398 13.17 2.53 -1.30
C SER A 398 14.28 2.20 -0.31
N ALA A 399 14.47 0.91 -0.05
CA ALA A 399 15.64 0.43 0.69
C ALA A 399 16.91 0.62 -0.15
N GLN A 400 18.09 0.58 0.49
CA GLN A 400 19.38 0.71 -0.23
C GLN A 400 19.58 -0.42 -1.24
N GLU A 401 19.09 -1.62 -0.90
CA GLU A 401 19.13 -2.78 -1.79
C GLU A 401 17.74 -3.01 -2.40
N PRO A 402 17.64 -3.29 -3.71
CA PRO A 402 16.37 -3.59 -4.38
C PRO A 402 15.68 -4.85 -3.83
N GLY A 403 16.38 -5.60 -2.98
CA GLY A 403 15.88 -6.77 -2.30
C GLY A 403 16.13 -8.04 -3.09
N PRO A 404 15.86 -9.19 -2.49
CA PRO A 404 16.33 -10.47 -3.01
C PRO A 404 15.35 -11.14 -3.97
N VAL A 405 14.19 -10.51 -4.26
CA VAL A 405 13.14 -11.10 -5.08
C VAL A 405 13.34 -10.64 -6.52
N PRO A 406 13.83 -11.51 -7.43
CA PRO A 406 14.03 -11.11 -8.81
C PRO A 406 12.68 -10.75 -9.44
N GLN A 407 12.68 -9.69 -10.27
CA GLN A 407 11.52 -9.28 -11.07
C GLN A 407 10.29 -8.81 -10.25
N ASP A 408 10.40 -8.66 -8.92
CA ASP A 408 9.36 -8.01 -8.09
C ASP A 408 9.78 -6.57 -7.82
N GLU A 409 9.39 -5.66 -8.72
CA GLU A 409 9.83 -4.26 -8.72
C GLU A 409 9.32 -3.46 -7.51
N PHE A 410 8.31 -4.00 -6.83
CA PHE A 410 7.64 -3.37 -5.71
C PHE A 410 8.12 -3.92 -4.36
N TRP A 411 8.95 -4.97 -4.32
CA TRP A 411 9.36 -5.60 -3.06
C TRP A 411 9.96 -4.61 -2.04
N ASN A 412 10.90 -3.76 -2.47
CA ASN A 412 11.55 -2.74 -1.62
C ASN A 412 11.26 -1.31 -2.05
N THR A 413 10.15 -1.09 -2.76
CA THR A 413 9.79 0.19 -3.37
C THR A 413 8.44 0.65 -2.83
N PHE A 414 8.42 1.83 -2.22
CA PHE A 414 7.24 2.46 -1.61
C PHE A 414 6.92 3.74 -2.36
N HIS A 415 5.69 3.87 -2.84
CA HIS A 415 5.26 5.08 -3.53
C HIS A 415 4.53 6.01 -2.56
N PHE A 416 4.99 7.25 -2.49
CA PHE A 416 4.29 8.35 -1.86
C PHE A 416 3.52 9.11 -2.95
N GLU A 417 2.19 9.01 -2.91
CA GLU A 417 1.27 9.65 -3.86
C GLU A 417 0.32 10.59 -3.12
N ARG A 418 -0.49 11.35 -3.86
CA ARG A 418 -1.47 12.29 -3.31
C ARG A 418 -2.33 11.68 -2.19
N HIS A 419 -2.90 10.49 -2.38
CA HIS A 419 -3.79 9.88 -1.39
C HIS A 419 -3.09 9.52 -0.07
N VAL A 420 -1.76 9.36 -0.08
CA VAL A 420 -0.95 9.19 1.14
C VAL A 420 -0.98 10.46 1.97
N ALA A 421 -0.77 11.61 1.33
CA ALA A 421 -0.84 12.91 1.99
C ALA A 421 -2.28 13.23 2.45
N GLU A 422 -3.29 12.96 1.63
CA GLU A 422 -4.69 13.13 2.01
C GLU A 422 -5.07 12.28 3.24
N TYR A 423 -4.55 11.05 3.33
CA TYR A 423 -4.74 10.23 4.52
C TYR A 423 -4.20 10.94 5.77
N PHE A 424 -3.01 11.51 5.76
CA PHE A 424 -2.51 12.17 6.98
C PHE A 424 -3.23 13.49 7.30
N VAL A 425 -3.60 14.28 6.28
CA VAL A 425 -4.27 15.59 6.49
C VAL A 425 -5.76 15.43 6.81
N GLY A 426 -6.43 14.40 6.29
CA GLY A 426 -7.88 14.21 6.43
C GLY A 426 -8.71 14.98 5.40
N ARG A 427 -8.09 15.51 4.33
CA ARG A 427 -8.81 16.22 3.27
C ARG A 427 -8.15 16.04 1.91
N GLN A 428 -8.89 16.31 0.83
CA GLN A 428 -8.39 16.24 -0.52
C GLN A 428 -7.38 17.37 -0.72
N LEU A 429 -6.30 17.04 -1.41
CA LEU A 429 -5.25 18.00 -1.71
C LEU A 429 -5.32 18.38 -3.19
N PRO A 430 -5.39 19.67 -3.52
CA PRO A 430 -5.40 20.10 -4.90
C PRO A 430 -4.03 19.80 -5.55
N VAL A 431 -4.07 19.46 -6.84
CA VAL A 431 -2.87 19.19 -7.64
C VAL A 431 -2.56 20.44 -8.45
N LEU A 432 -1.30 20.89 -8.42
CA LEU A 432 -0.85 21.97 -9.27
C LEU A 432 -0.79 21.49 -10.73
N PRO A 433 -1.50 22.14 -11.66
CA PRO A 433 -1.47 21.81 -13.09
C PRO A 433 -0.18 22.32 -13.76
N LEU A 434 0.98 21.98 -13.19
CA LEU A 434 2.31 22.36 -13.65
C LEU A 434 3.11 21.10 -13.99
N PRO A 435 3.94 21.13 -15.05
CA PRO A 435 4.89 20.05 -15.26
C PRO A 435 5.89 20.03 -14.11
N ASN A 436 6.23 18.83 -13.67
CA ASN A 436 7.29 18.65 -12.70
C ASN A 436 8.65 18.98 -13.33
N GLY A 437 9.60 19.43 -12.52
CA GLY A 437 10.91 19.86 -13.00
C GLY A 437 11.74 20.48 -11.89
N PRO A 438 12.98 20.91 -12.19
CA PRO A 438 13.80 21.66 -11.24
C PRO A 438 13.09 22.95 -10.81
N LEU A 439 13.35 23.40 -9.59
CA LEU A 439 12.72 24.59 -9.02
C LEU A 439 12.79 25.80 -9.97
N SER A 440 13.92 26.01 -10.65
CA SER A 440 14.11 27.11 -11.61
C SER A 440 13.13 27.07 -12.80
N ALA A 441 12.72 25.88 -13.25
CA ALA A 441 11.77 25.72 -14.34
C ALA A 441 10.31 25.88 -13.89
N VAL A 442 10.02 25.55 -12.63
CA VAL A 442 8.66 25.55 -12.06
C VAL A 442 8.29 26.90 -11.45
N THR A 443 9.25 27.58 -10.79
CA THR A 443 9.06 28.87 -10.10
C THR A 443 8.34 29.92 -10.95
N PRO A 444 8.65 30.08 -12.26
CA PRO A 444 7.95 31.08 -13.06
C PRO A 444 6.45 30.84 -13.20
N ARG A 445 6.02 29.58 -13.20
CA ARG A 445 4.61 29.22 -13.33
C ARG A 445 3.90 29.18 -11.98
N LEU A 446 4.64 28.97 -10.88
CA LEU A 446 4.10 29.08 -9.54
C LEU A 446 3.59 30.50 -9.26
N ALA A 447 4.29 31.53 -9.74
CA ALA A 447 3.91 32.93 -9.55
C ALA A 447 2.47 33.26 -10.01
N ALA A 448 1.87 32.45 -10.88
CA ALA A 448 0.47 32.63 -11.31
C ALA A 448 -0.55 31.77 -10.53
N GLN A 449 -0.11 30.76 -9.76
CA GLN A 449 -1.00 29.72 -9.22
C GLN A 449 -1.03 29.61 -7.69
N VAL A 450 0.05 30.00 -7.00
CA VAL A 450 0.14 29.90 -5.54
C VAL A 450 -0.03 31.24 -4.85
N ALA A 451 -0.54 31.23 -3.63
CA ALA A 451 -0.71 32.41 -2.77
C ALA A 451 0.39 32.50 -1.70
N ASP A 452 0.50 33.66 -1.02
CA ASP A 452 1.37 33.79 0.15
C ASP A 452 0.91 32.83 1.26
N GLY A 453 1.86 32.10 1.84
CA GLY A 453 1.55 31.14 2.90
C GLY A 453 1.09 29.76 2.41
N ASP A 454 1.03 29.53 1.09
CA ASP A 454 0.86 28.19 0.54
C ASP A 454 2.08 27.29 0.83
N ALA A 455 1.87 25.98 0.78
CA ALA A 455 2.93 24.98 0.78
C ALA A 455 2.72 23.99 -0.37
N VAL A 456 3.81 23.45 -0.92
CA VAL A 456 3.77 22.43 -1.98
C VAL A 456 4.54 21.20 -1.54
N LEU A 457 3.89 20.04 -1.53
CA LEU A 457 4.56 18.74 -1.50
C LEU A 457 4.95 18.36 -2.92
N ARG A 458 6.25 18.38 -3.20
CA ARG A 458 6.77 18.04 -4.52
C ARG A 458 7.14 16.56 -4.58
N LEU A 459 6.55 15.88 -5.55
CA LEU A 459 6.79 14.48 -5.87
C LEU A 459 7.71 14.44 -7.07
N ASN A 460 8.80 13.66 -7.06
CA ASN A 460 9.83 13.74 -8.11
C ASN A 460 9.51 12.98 -9.42
N ASP A 461 8.41 12.24 -9.48
CA ASP A 461 7.97 11.42 -10.62
C ASP A 461 8.99 10.37 -11.09
N VAL A 462 9.88 9.93 -10.18
CA VAL A 462 10.85 8.88 -10.48
C VAL A 462 10.33 7.53 -10.01
N ASN A 463 10.31 6.55 -10.92
CA ASN A 463 10.12 5.13 -10.59
C ASN A 463 11.47 4.42 -10.57
N TYR A 464 11.72 3.63 -9.52
CA TYR A 464 12.87 2.74 -9.49
C TYR A 464 12.44 1.33 -9.90
N TYR A 465 13.05 0.83 -10.96
CA TYR A 465 12.88 -0.54 -11.44
C TYR A 465 14.01 -1.40 -10.84
N THR A 466 13.75 -2.66 -10.47
CA THR A 466 14.80 -3.55 -9.92
C THR A 466 16.01 -3.72 -10.86
N SER A 467 15.78 -3.62 -12.18
CA SER A 467 16.82 -3.68 -13.22
C SER A 467 17.55 -2.36 -13.46
N ARG A 468 17.04 -1.23 -12.92
CA ARG A 468 17.57 0.14 -13.12
C ARG A 468 17.54 0.93 -11.82
N PHE A 469 17.91 0.29 -10.72
CA PHE A 469 18.01 0.96 -9.43
C PHE A 469 19.17 1.97 -9.48
N PRO A 470 18.97 3.24 -9.07
CA PRO A 470 19.98 4.27 -9.31
C PRO A 470 21.20 4.06 -8.41
N THR A 471 22.38 4.45 -8.91
CA THR A 471 23.61 4.48 -8.12
C THR A 471 23.60 5.70 -7.18
N GLY A 472 23.71 5.48 -5.87
CA GLY A 472 23.77 6.56 -4.86
C GLY A 472 22.93 6.28 -3.61
N PRO A 473 22.95 7.19 -2.62
CA PRO A 473 22.17 7.03 -1.40
C PRO A 473 20.67 7.21 -1.70
N HIS A 474 19.88 6.15 -1.46
CA HIS A 474 18.41 6.17 -1.51
C HIS A 474 17.81 6.02 -0.12
N PRO A 475 16.55 6.42 0.10
CA PRO A 475 15.71 7.18 -0.80
C PRO A 475 16.11 8.65 -0.89
N ALA A 476 15.84 9.28 -2.04
CA ALA A 476 15.88 10.73 -2.13
C ALA A 476 14.87 11.35 -1.13
N PRO A 477 15.23 12.45 -0.45
CA PRO A 477 14.32 13.12 0.47
C PRO A 477 13.07 13.63 -0.27
N LEU A 478 11.94 13.65 0.44
CA LEU A 478 10.75 14.38 -0.02
C LEU A 478 11.00 15.87 0.07
N GLU A 479 10.53 16.63 -0.92
CA GLU A 479 10.66 18.09 -0.92
C GLU A 479 9.35 18.75 -0.47
N VAL A 480 9.48 19.65 0.50
CA VAL A 480 8.40 20.55 0.91
C VAL A 480 8.79 21.97 0.59
N TRP A 481 7.99 22.65 -0.21
CA TRP A 481 8.22 24.02 -0.63
C TRP A 481 7.29 24.95 0.14
N SER A 482 7.85 25.89 0.90
CA SER A 482 7.08 26.94 1.57
C SER A 482 7.05 28.18 0.69
N ILE A 483 5.85 28.73 0.46
CA ILE A 483 5.66 29.84 -0.47
C ILE A 483 5.57 31.16 0.30
N ARG A 484 6.42 32.11 -0.08
CA ARG A 484 6.29 33.53 0.25
C ARG A 484 6.02 34.31 -1.00
N ARG A 485 4.91 35.05 -1.01
CA ARG A 485 4.48 35.86 -2.15
C ARG A 485 4.10 37.25 -1.68
N LEU A 486 4.59 38.26 -2.38
CA LEU A 486 4.19 39.65 -2.18
C LEU A 486 3.71 40.21 -3.52
N ASP A 487 2.49 40.70 -3.55
CA ASP A 487 1.88 41.30 -4.74
C ASP A 487 1.81 42.82 -4.55
N PHE A 488 2.57 43.54 -5.37
CA PHE A 488 2.62 44.99 -5.39
C PHE A 488 1.84 45.50 -6.60
N HIS A 489 0.90 46.41 -6.37
CA HIS A 489 0.05 46.96 -7.42
C HIS A 489 0.22 48.47 -7.54
N ALA A 490 0.18 48.99 -8.77
CA ALA A 490 0.34 50.41 -9.03
C ALA A 490 -0.72 51.27 -8.31
N THR A 491 -0.28 52.37 -7.72
CA THR A 491 -1.17 53.32 -7.04
C THR A 491 -1.85 54.23 -8.06
N PRO A 492 -3.18 54.46 -8.00
CA PRO A 492 -3.86 55.42 -8.88
C PRO A 492 -3.23 56.81 -8.78
N GLY A 493 -2.72 57.33 -9.91
CA GLY A 493 -2.07 58.65 -9.98
C GLY A 493 -0.56 58.67 -9.70
N SER A 494 0.03 57.54 -9.26
CA SER A 494 1.48 57.38 -9.04
C SER A 494 1.93 55.98 -9.51
N PRO A 495 2.03 55.75 -10.83
CA PRO A 495 2.40 54.44 -11.39
C PRO A 495 3.79 53.95 -11.00
N GLU A 496 4.67 54.85 -10.55
CA GLU A 496 5.99 54.57 -9.98
C GLU A 496 5.97 54.05 -8.55
N LEU A 497 4.84 54.17 -7.85
CA LEU A 497 4.69 53.68 -6.48
C LEU A 497 3.72 52.51 -6.45
N LEU A 498 4.24 51.31 -6.22
CA LEU A 498 3.43 50.12 -6.06
C LEU A 498 3.31 49.79 -4.57
N VAL A 499 2.13 49.34 -4.14
CA VAL A 499 1.84 49.04 -2.74
C VAL A 499 1.25 47.64 -2.62
N ASP A 500 1.66 46.89 -1.59
CA ASP A 500 1.09 45.60 -1.26
C ASP A 500 -0.09 45.72 -0.27
N ASN A 501 -0.81 44.62 -0.04
CA ASN A 501 -1.94 44.60 0.89
C ASN A 501 -1.54 44.83 2.37
N ALA A 502 -0.24 44.74 2.69
CA ALA A 502 0.31 44.95 4.03
C ALA A 502 0.93 46.35 4.20
N GLY A 503 0.74 47.24 3.22
CA GLY A 503 1.25 48.62 3.22
C GLY A 503 2.74 48.76 2.96
N ALA A 504 3.43 47.72 2.45
CA ALA A 504 4.78 47.86 1.92
C ALA A 504 4.70 48.63 0.62
N SER A 505 5.65 49.53 0.38
CA SER A 505 5.76 50.22 -0.89
C SER A 505 7.06 49.87 -1.62
N LEU A 506 6.93 49.72 -2.93
CA LEU A 506 7.99 49.45 -3.87
C LEU A 506 7.97 50.56 -4.91
N ARG A 507 8.99 51.43 -4.88
CA ARG A 507 9.19 52.39 -5.96
C ARG A 507 9.81 51.67 -7.15
N VAL A 508 9.23 51.90 -8.32
CA VAL A 508 9.66 51.31 -9.58
C VAL A 508 10.06 52.43 -10.52
N GLU A 509 11.25 52.30 -11.12
CA GLU A 509 11.80 53.27 -12.07
C GLU A 509 12.30 52.52 -13.31
N LEU A 510 12.25 53.15 -14.48
CA LEU A 510 12.90 52.61 -15.68
C LEU A 510 14.40 52.86 -15.57
N GLY A 511 15.20 51.83 -15.83
CA GLY A 511 16.66 51.93 -15.80
C GLY A 511 17.20 52.81 -16.94
N GLN A 512 18.50 53.08 -16.88
CA GLN A 512 19.19 53.78 -17.98
C GLN A 512 19.23 52.92 -19.25
N ASN A 513 19.20 51.60 -19.10
CA ASN A 513 18.94 50.66 -20.19
C ASN A 513 17.41 50.49 -20.36
N PRO A 514 16.83 50.68 -21.55
CA PRO A 514 15.39 50.49 -21.80
C PRO A 514 14.87 49.07 -21.54
N GLU A 515 15.77 48.09 -21.35
CA GLU A 515 15.45 46.72 -20.93
C GLU A 515 15.64 46.47 -19.43
N GLU A 516 15.70 47.51 -18.60
CA GLU A 516 15.96 47.41 -17.17
C GLU A 516 14.88 48.14 -16.36
N VAL A 517 14.48 47.52 -15.25
CA VAL A 517 13.58 48.11 -14.26
C VAL A 517 14.29 48.11 -12.91
N VAL A 518 14.26 49.25 -12.22
CA VAL A 518 14.87 49.45 -10.91
C VAL A 518 13.79 49.44 -9.84
N LEU A 519 13.98 48.62 -8.81
CA LEU A 519 13.06 48.42 -7.70
C LEU A 519 13.71 48.96 -6.42
N THR A 520 13.05 49.88 -5.73
CA THR A 520 13.50 50.43 -4.45
C THR A 520 12.43 50.23 -3.39
N PRO A 521 12.60 49.30 -2.45
CA PRO A 521 11.62 49.05 -1.41
C PRO A 521 11.76 50.04 -0.26
N ASP A 522 10.67 50.41 0.40
CA ASP A 522 10.68 51.25 1.61
C ASP A 522 11.21 50.54 2.86
N ARG A 523 11.20 49.20 2.86
CA ARG A 523 11.71 48.34 3.92
C ARG A 523 12.46 47.13 3.35
N SER A 524 13.27 46.48 4.17
CA SER A 524 13.98 45.27 3.75
C SER A 524 12.99 44.12 3.60
N LEU A 525 12.92 43.53 2.40
CA LEU A 525 12.07 42.40 2.06
C LEU A 525 12.88 41.10 2.01
N GLY A 526 14.15 41.16 1.60
CA GLY A 526 15.04 40.02 1.46
C GLY A 526 15.13 39.49 0.03
N ASP A 527 15.42 38.20 -0.13
CA ASP A 527 15.71 37.60 -1.44
C ASP A 527 14.45 37.04 -2.12
N PHE A 528 14.19 37.48 -3.35
CA PHE A 528 13.01 37.07 -4.12
C PHE A 528 13.31 36.86 -5.61
N ALA A 529 12.59 35.91 -6.21
CA ALA A 529 12.36 35.89 -7.64
C ALA A 529 11.32 36.96 -7.99
N THR A 530 11.65 37.84 -8.94
CA THR A 530 10.78 38.95 -9.34
C THR A 530 10.09 38.66 -10.64
N PHE A 531 8.79 38.97 -10.68
CA PHE A 531 7.95 38.88 -11.85
C PHE A 531 7.27 40.21 -12.13
N LEU A 532 7.30 40.62 -13.39
CA LEU A 532 6.68 41.86 -13.85
C LEU A 532 5.43 41.50 -14.65
N ALA A 533 4.30 42.11 -14.31
CA ALA A 533 3.06 41.95 -15.06
C ALA A 533 2.58 43.30 -15.62
N SER A 534 2.18 43.28 -16.90
CA SER A 534 1.62 44.44 -17.59
C SER A 534 0.13 44.61 -17.29
N ALA A 535 -0.42 45.80 -17.54
CA ALA A 535 -1.83 46.10 -17.31
C ALA A 535 -2.79 45.25 -18.19
N ASN A 536 -2.25 44.55 -19.20
CA ASN A 536 -3.01 43.89 -20.24
C ASN A 536 -3.54 42.50 -19.83
N GLY A 537 -3.34 42.10 -18.57
CA GLY A 537 -3.74 40.78 -18.06
C GLY A 537 -2.89 39.62 -18.58
N ALA A 538 -1.70 39.89 -19.12
CA ALA A 538 -0.74 38.86 -19.53
C ALA A 538 -0.08 38.21 -18.30
N ASP A 539 0.33 36.94 -18.45
CA ASP A 539 1.01 36.19 -17.38
C ASP A 539 2.28 36.94 -16.89
N PRO A 540 2.57 36.92 -15.58
CA PRO A 540 3.76 37.57 -15.03
C PRO A 540 5.04 37.01 -15.67
N ARG A 541 5.91 37.89 -16.19
CA ARG A 541 7.19 37.50 -16.78
C ARG A 541 8.30 37.53 -15.73
N PHE A 542 9.10 36.47 -15.67
CA PHE A 542 10.30 36.44 -14.82
C PHE A 542 11.30 37.52 -15.23
N ALA A 543 11.73 38.33 -14.27
CA ALA A 543 12.63 39.47 -14.46
C ALA A 543 14.00 39.28 -13.79
N GLY A 544 14.13 38.33 -12.86
CA GLY A 544 15.40 38.01 -12.21
C GLY A 544 15.25 37.70 -10.72
N HIS A 545 16.36 37.34 -10.09
CA HIS A 545 16.46 37.23 -8.63
C HIS A 545 17.08 38.50 -8.07
N VAL A 546 16.51 39.03 -6.98
CA VAL A 546 16.98 40.26 -6.32
C VAL A 546 17.00 40.11 -4.81
N GLN A 547 17.95 40.80 -4.19
CA GLN A 547 17.97 41.06 -2.76
C GLN A 547 17.45 42.48 -2.51
N LEU A 548 16.28 42.59 -1.89
CA LEU A 548 15.59 43.86 -1.67
C LEU A 548 15.84 44.35 -0.24
N THR A 549 16.75 45.32 -0.12
CA THR A 549 17.12 45.99 1.14
C THR A 549 16.49 47.37 1.19
N ALA A 550 16.04 47.81 2.37
CA ALA A 550 15.39 49.11 2.54
C ALA A 550 16.17 50.25 1.86
N TRP A 551 15.48 51.04 1.04
CA TRP A 551 16.01 52.22 0.35
C TRP A 551 17.20 51.96 -0.58
N THR A 552 17.48 50.70 -0.91
CA THR A 552 18.57 50.31 -1.81
C THR A 552 17.99 49.88 -3.15
N PRO A 553 18.32 50.55 -4.26
CA PRO A 553 17.85 50.17 -5.59
C PRO A 553 18.38 48.79 -6.02
N ALA A 554 17.53 47.97 -6.61
CA ALA A 554 17.88 46.69 -7.21
C ALA A 554 17.37 46.60 -8.65
N SER A 555 18.24 46.23 -9.57
CA SER A 555 17.92 46.14 -11.01
C SER A 555 17.45 44.75 -11.43
N VAL A 556 16.41 44.69 -12.26
CA VAL A 556 15.91 43.47 -12.91
C VAL A 556 15.71 43.68 -14.42
N ALA A 557 15.65 42.57 -15.16
CA ALA A 557 15.36 42.61 -16.58
C ALA A 557 13.91 43.08 -16.84
N GLY A 558 13.77 44.15 -17.60
CA GLY A 558 12.51 44.67 -18.14
C GLY A 558 12.10 43.95 -19.42
N GLY A 559 10.79 43.86 -19.66
CA GLY A 559 10.24 43.23 -20.87
C GLY A 559 9.81 44.22 -21.97
N ALA A 560 9.63 45.49 -21.62
CA ALA A 560 9.29 46.61 -22.51
C ALA A 560 9.63 47.93 -21.79
N ALA A 561 9.86 49.02 -22.53
CA ALA A 561 10.09 50.37 -22.00
C ALA A 561 8.80 51.01 -21.42
N ALA A 562 8.06 50.25 -20.62
CA ALA A 562 6.82 50.66 -19.99
C ALA A 562 6.83 50.21 -18.53
N MET A 563 6.26 51.05 -17.66
CA MET A 563 6.13 50.75 -16.25
C MET A 563 5.26 49.50 -16.02
N PRO A 564 5.68 48.56 -15.17
CA PRO A 564 4.86 47.40 -14.85
C PRO A 564 3.62 47.85 -14.07
N ALA A 565 2.47 47.22 -14.35
CA ALA A 565 1.24 47.49 -13.61
C ALA A 565 1.24 46.80 -12.24
N SER A 566 1.99 45.71 -12.12
CA SER A 566 2.23 45.03 -10.86
C SER A 566 3.58 44.31 -10.85
N VAL A 567 4.13 44.15 -9.65
CA VAL A 567 5.35 43.40 -9.36
C VAL A 567 4.99 42.29 -8.38
N ILE A 568 5.31 41.05 -8.74
CA ILE A 568 5.14 39.89 -7.86
C ILE A 568 6.51 39.44 -7.41
N LEU A 569 6.71 39.39 -6.11
CA LEU A 569 7.91 38.84 -5.49
C LEU A 569 7.56 37.45 -4.96
N LEU A 570 8.25 36.43 -5.45
CA LEU A 570 8.06 35.04 -5.04
C LEU A 570 9.35 34.48 -4.46
N ARG A 571 9.27 33.91 -3.26
CA ARG A 571 10.34 33.13 -2.64
C ARG A 571 9.80 31.75 -2.31
N VAL A 572 10.59 30.74 -2.66
CA VAL A 572 10.27 29.34 -2.42
C VAL A 572 11.36 28.77 -1.52
N ASP A 573 11.02 28.54 -0.26
CA ASP A 573 11.93 27.94 0.71
C ASP A 573 11.77 26.41 0.63
N VAL A 574 12.83 25.69 0.24
CA VAL A 574 12.79 24.23 0.02
C VAL A 574 13.38 23.49 1.21
N GLU A 575 12.55 22.69 1.86
CA GLU A 575 12.97 21.75 2.91
C GLU A 575 13.03 20.33 2.34
N HIS A 576 14.07 19.59 2.74
CA HIS A 576 14.26 18.19 2.37
C HIS A 576 13.97 17.28 3.56
N VAL A 577 12.89 16.50 3.48
CA VAL A 577 12.49 15.54 4.51
C VAL A 577 12.99 14.16 4.10
N GLY A 578 14.19 13.80 4.58
CA GLY A 578 14.85 12.52 4.34
C GLY A 578 14.80 11.57 5.54
N LEU A 579 15.55 10.47 5.45
CA LEU A 579 15.79 9.54 6.56
C LEU A 579 16.36 10.30 7.76
#